data_AF-A0A354BKC2-F1
#
_entry.id   AF-A0A354BKC2-F1
#
_cell.length_a   1.000
_cell.length_b   1.000
_cell.length_c   1.000
_cell.angle_alpha   90.00
_cell.angle_beta   90.00
_cell.angle_gamma   90.00
#
_symmetry.space_group_name_H-M   'P 1'
#
loop_
_entity.id
_entity.type
_entity.pdbx_description
1 polymer ?
#
loop_
_entity_poly.entity_id
_entity_poly.type
_entity_poly.pdbx_seq_one_letter_code
_entity_poly.pdbx_strand_id
1 'polypeptide(L)'
;KATICEPANEILEEIGVPCKKINECAGMYMVDPPHATGALIAAAYKAGAKIMNLTRVLDLILRNEGVLEGVVVNNTTAEMAGHDTIHVDPIALESKIVVDATGHDAIVVELLHKRNLYQKIPGNGAMWVSRSEEEIMDRTGEVYPNCFVIGLAVAAVYGTPRMGPAFGSMLLSGRYGAELIAKKLKNE
;
A
#
# COMPACT_ATOMS: atom_id res chain seq x y z
N LYS A 1 12.30 -3.31 17.08
CA LYS A 1 11.21 -4.31 17.14
C LYS A 1 9.90 -3.62 16.78
N ALA A 2 8.97 -4.28 16.09
CA ALA A 2 7.65 -3.72 15.74
C ALA A 2 6.55 -4.42 16.54
N THR A 3 5.43 -3.72 16.75
CA THR A 3 4.25 -4.27 17.44
C THR A 3 3.16 -4.63 16.45
N ILE A 4 2.52 -5.78 16.69
CA ILE A 4 1.42 -6.33 15.88
C ILE A 4 0.27 -6.66 16.83
N CYS A 5 -0.93 -6.16 16.53
CA CYS A 5 -2.15 -6.50 17.26
C CYS A 5 -2.81 -7.74 16.64
N GLU A 6 -3.41 -8.61 17.45
CA GLU A 6 -4.29 -9.68 16.95
C GLU A 6 -5.44 -9.11 16.10
N PRO A 7 -5.87 -9.80 15.02
CA PRO A 7 -5.37 -11.09 14.52
C PRO A 7 -4.25 -10.97 13.48
N ALA A 8 -3.57 -9.82 13.36
CA ALA A 8 -2.60 -9.60 12.29
C ALA A 8 -1.33 -10.46 12.39
N ASN A 9 -1.01 -10.99 13.58
CA ASN A 9 0.08 -11.93 13.80
C ASN A 9 -0.11 -13.23 13.00
N GLU A 10 -1.35 -13.65 12.76
CA GLU A 10 -1.67 -14.87 12.00
C GLU A 10 -1.08 -14.84 10.58
N ILE A 11 -1.08 -13.66 9.92
CA ILE A 11 -0.45 -13.48 8.59
C ILE A 11 1.03 -13.85 8.61
N LEU A 12 1.71 -13.40 9.66
CA LEU A 12 3.15 -13.59 9.81
C LEU A 12 3.46 -15.04 10.19
N GLU A 13 2.64 -15.64 11.05
CA GLU A 13 2.75 -17.04 11.46
C GLU A 13 2.49 -18.00 10.28
N GLU A 14 1.51 -17.71 9.41
CA GLU A 14 1.22 -18.47 8.17
C GLU A 14 2.45 -18.59 7.25
N ILE A 15 3.30 -17.55 7.21
CA ILE A 15 4.51 -17.51 6.39
C ILE A 15 5.79 -17.88 7.18
N GLY A 16 5.63 -18.39 8.40
CA GLY A 16 6.72 -18.92 9.23
C GLY A 16 7.52 -17.86 9.99
N VAL A 17 7.00 -16.65 10.17
CA VAL A 17 7.65 -15.59 10.96
C VAL A 17 7.20 -15.71 12.42
N PRO A 18 8.13 -15.88 13.37
CA PRO A 18 7.79 -15.99 14.78
C PRO A 18 7.35 -14.64 15.35
N CYS A 19 6.15 -14.62 15.94
CA CYS A 19 5.61 -13.49 16.70
C CYS A 19 5.69 -13.79 18.20
N LYS A 20 6.41 -12.95 18.96
CA LYS A 20 6.53 -13.11 20.42
C LYS A 20 5.40 -12.36 21.11
N LYS A 21 4.53 -13.07 21.83
CA LYS A 21 3.48 -12.45 22.66
C LYS A 21 4.08 -11.52 23.72
N ILE A 22 3.45 -10.38 23.94
CA ILE A 22 3.77 -9.42 25.01
C ILE A 22 2.90 -9.79 26.21
N ASN A 23 3.51 -10.26 27.29
CA ASN A 23 2.77 -10.81 28.44
C ASN A 23 1.95 -9.75 29.17
N GLU A 24 2.44 -8.51 29.17
CA GLU A 24 1.86 -7.35 29.86
C GLU A 24 0.68 -6.73 29.09
N CYS A 25 0.46 -7.13 27.83
CA CYS A 25 -0.58 -6.55 26.99
C CYS A 25 -1.26 -7.65 26.14
N ALA A 26 -2.47 -8.04 26.54
CA ALA A 26 -3.24 -9.06 25.84
C ALA A 26 -3.49 -8.66 24.37
N GLY A 27 -3.36 -9.64 23.46
CA GLY A 27 -3.54 -9.42 22.02
C GLY A 27 -2.38 -8.72 21.31
N MET A 28 -1.27 -8.42 22.00
CA MET A 28 -0.11 -7.75 21.42
C MET A 28 1.08 -8.68 21.22
N TYR A 29 1.72 -8.55 20.07
CA TYR A 29 2.87 -9.33 19.66
C TYR A 29 4.02 -8.41 19.26
N MET A 30 5.23 -8.91 19.46
CA MET A 30 6.46 -8.28 19.03
C MET A 30 7.11 -9.12 17.94
N VAL A 31 7.49 -8.45 16.86
CA VAL A 31 8.18 -9.08 15.73
C VAL A 31 9.48 -8.37 15.40
N ASP A 32 10.38 -9.11 14.77
CA ASP A 32 11.60 -8.57 14.17
C ASP A 32 11.29 -8.02 12.77
N PRO A 33 11.31 -6.69 12.55
CA PRO A 33 10.82 -6.12 11.30
C PRO A 33 11.62 -6.58 10.06
N PRO A 34 12.98 -6.59 10.06
CA PRO A 34 13.73 -7.19 8.96
C PRO A 34 13.34 -8.62 8.59
N HIS A 35 13.10 -9.49 9.60
CA HIS A 35 12.67 -10.87 9.35
C HIS A 35 11.27 -10.91 8.73
N ALA A 36 10.32 -10.18 9.32
CA ALA A 36 8.95 -10.10 8.80
C ALA A 36 8.92 -9.60 7.36
N THR A 37 9.62 -8.50 7.07
CA THR A 37 9.69 -7.92 5.71
C THR A 37 10.33 -8.89 4.72
N GLY A 38 11.44 -9.54 5.09
CA GLY A 38 12.10 -10.52 4.23
C GLY A 38 11.21 -11.72 3.91
N ALA A 39 10.49 -12.24 4.91
CA ALA A 39 9.55 -13.33 4.73
C ALA A 39 8.34 -12.93 3.87
N LEU A 40 7.79 -11.72 4.04
CA LEU A 40 6.70 -11.20 3.21
C LEU A 40 7.10 -11.12 1.73
N ILE A 41 8.31 -10.61 1.45
CA ILE A 41 8.86 -10.55 0.08
C ILE A 41 9.02 -11.96 -0.49
N ALA A 42 9.59 -12.89 0.29
CA ALA A 42 9.77 -14.27 -0.15
C ALA A 42 8.44 -14.99 -0.40
N ALA A 43 7.43 -14.77 0.46
CA ALA A 43 6.09 -15.31 0.32
C ALA A 43 5.40 -14.75 -0.94
N ALA A 44 5.53 -13.45 -1.21
CA ALA A 44 4.99 -12.83 -2.42
C ALA A 44 5.57 -13.47 -3.71
N TYR A 45 6.89 -13.68 -3.77
CA TYR A 45 7.51 -14.38 -4.90
C TYR A 45 7.03 -15.83 -5.02
N LYS A 46 6.92 -16.56 -3.91
CA LYS A 46 6.39 -17.94 -3.92
C LYS A 46 4.94 -18.01 -4.42
N ALA A 47 4.14 -16.98 -4.14
CA ALA A 47 2.77 -16.85 -4.62
C ALA A 47 2.68 -16.41 -6.11
N GLY A 48 3.82 -16.12 -6.76
CA GLY A 48 3.88 -15.76 -8.19
C GLY A 48 3.89 -14.25 -8.46
N ALA A 49 3.98 -13.40 -7.42
CA ALA A 49 4.16 -11.97 -7.63
C ALA A 49 5.55 -11.67 -8.24
N LYS A 50 5.60 -10.66 -9.10
CA LYS A 50 6.85 -10.09 -9.61
C LYS A 50 7.10 -8.76 -8.93
N ILE A 51 8.32 -8.52 -8.48
CA ILE A 51 8.72 -7.27 -7.84
C ILE A 51 9.74 -6.57 -8.72
N MET A 52 9.44 -5.33 -9.10
CA MET A 52 10.36 -4.44 -9.82
C MET A 52 10.87 -3.38 -8.83
N ASN A 53 12.04 -3.64 -8.23
CA ASN A 53 12.70 -2.65 -7.39
C ASN A 53 13.35 -1.55 -8.25
N LEU A 54 13.76 -0.44 -7.63
CA LEU A 54 14.35 0.72 -8.32
C LEU A 54 13.47 1.24 -9.48
N THR A 55 12.16 1.08 -9.34
CA THR A 55 11.15 1.51 -10.31
C THR A 55 10.25 2.52 -9.61
N ARG A 56 10.06 3.69 -10.22
CA ARG A 56 9.26 4.79 -9.66
C ARG A 56 8.05 5.03 -10.56
N VAL A 57 6.88 5.19 -9.94
CA VAL A 57 5.66 5.66 -10.62
C VAL A 57 5.76 7.16 -10.84
N LEU A 58 5.59 7.59 -12.09
CA LEU A 58 5.65 8.99 -12.50
C LEU A 58 4.29 9.53 -12.93
N ASP A 59 3.50 8.69 -13.60
CA ASP A 59 2.21 9.05 -14.17
C ASP A 59 1.26 7.84 -14.17
N LEU A 60 0.04 8.03 -14.65
CA LEU A 60 -1.03 7.07 -14.76
C LEU A 60 -1.38 6.85 -16.23
N ILE A 61 -1.83 5.64 -16.55
CA ILE A 61 -2.46 5.36 -17.84
C ILE A 61 -3.97 5.58 -17.64
N LEU A 62 -4.49 6.65 -18.22
CA LEU A 62 -5.91 6.98 -18.20
C LEU A 62 -6.48 6.90 -19.62
N ARG A 63 -7.59 6.20 -19.79
CA ARG A 63 -8.30 6.09 -21.08
C ARG A 63 -9.77 6.43 -20.92
N ASN A 64 -10.41 6.71 -22.06
CA ASN A 64 -11.83 7.07 -22.14
C ASN A 64 -12.14 8.23 -21.17
N GLU A 65 -13.28 8.17 -20.46
CA GLU A 65 -13.73 9.15 -19.46
C GLU A 65 -12.95 9.07 -18.13
N GLY A 66 -11.61 8.97 -18.20
CA GLY A 66 -10.72 8.97 -17.02
C GLY A 66 -10.49 7.61 -16.37
N VAL A 67 -10.90 6.51 -16.98
CA VAL A 67 -10.72 5.16 -16.41
C VAL A 67 -9.23 4.85 -16.23
N LEU A 68 -8.86 4.44 -15.02
CA LEU A 68 -7.49 4.05 -14.68
C LEU A 68 -7.19 2.64 -15.19
N GLU A 69 -6.16 2.53 -16.04
CA GLU A 69 -5.76 1.30 -16.71
C GLU A 69 -4.27 0.96 -16.53
N GLY A 70 -3.59 1.61 -15.57
CA GLY A 70 -2.21 1.28 -15.22
C GLY A 70 -1.38 2.49 -14.80
N VAL A 71 -0.06 2.31 -14.82
CA VAL A 71 0.91 3.29 -14.36
C VAL A 71 2.01 3.50 -15.38
N VAL A 72 2.58 4.70 -15.40
CA VAL A 72 3.77 5.03 -16.16
C VAL A 72 4.94 5.07 -15.18
N VAL A 73 6.00 4.36 -15.51
CA VAL A 73 7.14 4.15 -14.61
C VAL A 73 8.46 4.47 -15.29
N ASN A 74 9.46 4.80 -14.48
CA ASN A 74 10.86 4.88 -14.90
C ASN A 74 11.79 4.29 -13.85
N ASN A 75 13.06 4.10 -14.21
CA ASN A 75 14.08 3.70 -13.25
C ASN A 75 14.37 4.84 -12.27
N THR A 76 14.41 4.53 -10.98
CA THR A 76 14.67 5.51 -9.91
C THR A 76 16.00 6.25 -10.09
N THR A 77 17.05 5.60 -10.61
CA THR A 77 18.36 6.25 -10.81
C THR A 77 18.34 7.27 -11.95
N ALA A 78 17.60 6.99 -13.03
CA ALA A 78 17.39 7.94 -14.12
C ALA A 78 16.64 9.18 -13.61
N GLU A 79 15.57 8.97 -12.84
CA GLU A 79 14.81 10.06 -12.22
C GLU A 79 15.64 10.88 -11.23
N MET A 80 16.51 10.23 -10.44
CA MET A 80 17.39 10.91 -9.50
C MET A 80 18.50 11.71 -10.18
N ALA A 81 19.00 11.26 -11.33
CA ALA A 81 20.02 11.98 -12.10
C ALA A 81 19.45 13.24 -12.77
N GLY A 82 18.13 13.32 -12.92
CA GLY A 82 17.43 14.41 -13.55
C GLY A 82 17.41 14.29 -15.07
N HIS A 83 16.33 14.79 -15.65
CA HIS A 83 16.05 14.71 -17.08
C HIS A 83 17.17 15.35 -17.94
N ASP A 84 17.78 16.43 -17.46
CA ASP A 84 18.86 17.13 -18.17
C ASP A 84 20.17 16.32 -18.24
N THR A 85 20.32 15.30 -17.39
CA THR A 85 21.50 14.42 -17.36
C THR A 85 21.23 13.12 -18.12
N ILE A 86 20.08 12.50 -17.89
CA ILE A 86 19.71 11.20 -18.45
C ILE A 86 18.35 11.32 -19.13
N HIS A 87 18.36 11.27 -20.46
CA HIS A 87 17.16 11.37 -21.29
C HIS A 87 16.65 9.96 -21.62
N VAL A 88 15.99 9.33 -20.65
CA VAL A 88 15.35 8.01 -20.82
C VAL A 88 13.86 8.18 -20.59
N ASP A 89 13.09 7.98 -21.65
CA ASP A 89 11.64 8.05 -21.59
C ASP A 89 11.06 6.96 -20.66
N PRO A 90 9.98 7.27 -19.92
CA PRO A 90 9.31 6.29 -19.10
C PRO A 90 8.53 5.28 -19.94
N ILE A 91 8.17 4.15 -19.32
CA ILE A 91 7.40 3.07 -19.94
C ILE A 91 6.03 2.90 -19.28
N ALA A 92 5.07 2.44 -20.07
CA ALA A 92 3.72 2.12 -19.62
C ALA A 92 3.62 0.68 -19.10
N LEU A 93 3.02 0.49 -17.92
CA LEU A 93 2.62 -0.79 -17.37
C LEU A 93 1.09 -0.81 -17.20
N GLU A 94 0.40 -1.52 -18.09
CA GLU A 94 -1.06 -1.64 -18.08
C GLU A 94 -1.56 -2.66 -17.05
N SER A 95 -2.69 -2.37 -16.40
CA SER A 95 -3.33 -3.25 -15.43
C SER A 95 -4.85 -3.02 -15.36
N LYS A 96 -5.60 -4.05 -14.93
CA LYS A 96 -7.05 -3.93 -14.70
C LYS A 96 -7.38 -3.16 -13.41
N ILE A 97 -6.49 -3.24 -12.44
CA ILE A 97 -6.60 -2.62 -11.10
C ILE A 97 -5.23 -2.07 -10.75
N VAL A 98 -5.20 -0.89 -10.13
CA VAL A 98 -4.02 -0.30 -9.49
C VAL A 98 -4.29 -0.25 -7.99
N VAL A 99 -3.30 -0.65 -7.20
CA VAL A 99 -3.37 -0.57 -5.73
C VAL A 99 -2.33 0.44 -5.26
N ASP A 100 -2.79 1.52 -4.65
CA ASP A 100 -1.93 2.46 -3.97
C ASP A 100 -1.60 1.95 -2.56
N ALA A 101 -0.40 1.40 -2.44
CA ALA A 101 0.22 1.02 -1.18
C ALA A 101 1.47 1.86 -0.89
N THR A 102 1.55 3.08 -1.43
CA THR A 102 2.74 3.95 -1.34
C THR A 102 2.88 4.67 0.00
N GLY A 103 2.01 4.34 0.97
CA GLY A 103 2.07 4.86 2.32
C GLY A 103 1.64 6.32 2.38
N HIS A 104 2.38 7.12 3.13
CA HIS A 104 1.99 8.50 3.47
C HIS A 104 1.78 9.43 2.26
N ASP A 105 2.43 9.11 1.13
CA ASP A 105 2.42 9.96 -0.06
C ASP A 105 1.19 9.74 -0.94
N ALA A 106 0.53 8.57 -0.86
CA ALA A 106 -0.61 8.18 -1.69
C ALA A 106 -0.44 8.61 -3.16
N ILE A 107 0.70 8.23 -3.76
CA ILE A 107 1.23 8.73 -5.03
C ILE A 107 0.21 8.60 -6.15
N VAL A 108 -0.49 7.47 -6.26
CA VAL A 108 -1.44 7.21 -7.35
C VAL A 108 -2.64 8.14 -7.20
N VAL A 109 -3.15 8.29 -5.99
CA VAL A 109 -4.30 9.15 -5.73
C VAL A 109 -3.93 10.63 -5.90
N GLU A 110 -2.71 11.03 -5.55
CA GLU A 110 -2.21 12.39 -5.77
C GLU A 110 -2.05 12.67 -7.27
N LEU A 111 -1.64 11.67 -8.06
CA LEU A 111 -1.62 11.78 -9.52
C LEU A 111 -3.05 11.90 -10.08
N LEU A 112 -4.05 11.20 -9.54
CA LEU A 112 -5.45 11.42 -9.93
C LEU A 112 -5.90 12.86 -9.61
N HIS A 113 -5.53 13.38 -8.43
CA HIS A 113 -5.83 14.76 -8.03
C HIS A 113 -5.22 15.78 -8.99
N LYS A 114 -3.94 15.63 -9.37
CA LYS A 114 -3.25 16.51 -10.33
C LYS A 114 -3.92 16.60 -11.70
N ARG A 115 -4.77 15.63 -12.05
CA ARG A 115 -5.53 15.55 -13.30
C ARG A 115 -6.98 16.00 -13.14
N ASN A 116 -7.33 16.55 -11.97
CA ASN A 116 -8.70 16.96 -11.60
C ASN A 116 -9.70 15.80 -11.59
N LEU A 117 -9.24 14.56 -11.36
CA LEU A 117 -10.09 13.37 -11.29
C LEU A 117 -10.40 12.94 -9.85
N TYR A 118 -9.75 13.57 -8.87
CA TYR A 118 -9.93 13.30 -7.45
C TYR A 118 -9.77 14.59 -6.63
N GLN A 119 -10.44 14.66 -5.48
CA GLN A 119 -10.25 15.76 -4.54
C GLN A 119 -8.82 15.81 -3.99
N LYS A 120 -8.42 16.97 -3.48
CA LYS A 120 -7.11 17.13 -2.86
C LYS A 120 -6.97 16.19 -1.66
N ILE A 121 -5.83 15.50 -1.59
CA ILE A 121 -5.49 14.63 -0.48
C ILE A 121 -5.16 15.47 0.76
N PRO A 122 -5.82 15.22 1.91
CA PRO A 122 -5.56 15.98 3.15
C PRO A 122 -4.21 15.63 3.79
N GLY A 123 -3.69 14.41 3.55
CA GLY A 123 -2.50 13.89 4.21
C GLY A 123 -2.82 13.37 5.62
N ASN A 124 -1.85 12.74 6.27
CA ASN A 124 -2.08 12.04 7.54
C ASN A 124 -2.17 12.99 8.74
N GLY A 125 -3.05 12.65 9.69
CA GLY A 125 -3.17 13.35 10.96
C GLY A 125 -2.06 13.04 11.97
N ALA A 126 -2.17 13.65 13.15
CA ALA A 126 -1.30 13.36 14.30
C ALA A 126 -1.41 11.89 14.75
N MET A 127 -0.49 11.45 15.61
CA MET A 127 -0.44 10.05 16.00
C MET A 127 -1.58 9.68 16.98
N TRP A 128 -2.39 8.70 16.59
CA TRP A 128 -3.35 8.02 17.47
C TRP A 128 -3.47 6.57 17.02
N VAL A 129 -2.72 5.69 17.68
CA VAL A 129 -2.50 4.30 17.25
C VAL A 129 -3.78 3.52 17.07
N SER A 130 -4.60 3.40 18.11
CA SER A 130 -5.83 2.58 18.07
C SER A 130 -6.83 3.09 17.04
N ARG A 131 -7.03 4.42 16.98
CA ARG A 131 -7.96 5.03 16.02
C ARG A 131 -7.48 4.91 14.58
N SER A 132 -6.18 5.03 14.36
CA SER A 132 -5.55 4.87 13.05
C SER A 132 -5.71 3.43 12.53
N GLU A 133 -5.46 2.43 13.38
CA GLU A 133 -5.62 1.02 13.02
C GLU A 133 -7.07 0.68 12.64
N GLU A 134 -8.04 1.20 13.40
CA GLU A 134 -9.48 1.06 13.13
C GLU A 134 -9.88 1.73 11.81
N GLU A 135 -9.59 3.03 11.65
CA GLU A 135 -10.04 3.79 10.47
C GLU A 135 -9.38 3.33 9.18
N ILE A 136 -8.16 2.77 9.23
CA ILE A 136 -7.54 2.17 8.05
C ILE A 136 -8.34 0.96 7.58
N MET A 137 -8.79 0.09 8.49
CA MET A 137 -9.60 -1.05 8.10
C MET A 137 -10.95 -0.62 7.53
N ASP A 138 -11.63 0.33 8.18
CA ASP A 138 -12.95 0.82 7.76
C ASP A 138 -12.95 1.43 6.36
N ARG A 139 -11.81 2.00 5.94
CA ARG A 139 -11.70 2.79 4.71
C ARG A 139 -10.83 2.14 3.63
N THR A 140 -10.27 0.97 3.91
CA THR A 140 -9.56 0.16 2.92
C THR A 140 -10.51 -0.25 1.81
N GLY A 141 -10.17 0.02 0.55
CA GLY A 141 -11.02 -0.31 -0.57
C GLY A 141 -10.78 0.54 -1.81
N GLU A 142 -11.77 0.54 -2.69
CA GLU A 142 -11.75 1.30 -3.94
C GLU A 142 -12.07 2.77 -3.70
N VAL A 143 -11.20 3.68 -4.16
CA VAL A 143 -11.36 5.13 -4.01
C VAL A 143 -11.72 5.84 -5.30
N TYR A 144 -11.36 5.23 -6.42
CA TYR A 144 -11.62 5.69 -7.77
C TYR A 144 -11.78 4.45 -8.66
N PRO A 145 -12.55 4.46 -9.76
CA PRO A 145 -12.68 3.30 -10.63
C PRO A 145 -11.33 2.64 -10.96
N ASN A 146 -11.19 1.39 -10.53
CA ASN A 146 -10.00 0.54 -10.62
C ASN A 146 -8.79 0.95 -9.78
N CYS A 147 -8.93 1.91 -8.86
CA CYS A 147 -7.91 2.35 -7.92
C CYS A 147 -8.28 1.98 -6.49
N PHE A 148 -7.52 1.07 -5.89
CA PHE A 148 -7.67 0.67 -4.49
C PHE A 148 -6.60 1.32 -3.63
N VAL A 149 -6.91 1.59 -2.37
CA VAL A 149 -5.93 2.05 -1.37
C VAL A 149 -5.88 1.08 -0.20
N ILE A 150 -4.66 0.78 0.26
CA ILE A 150 -4.39 -0.07 1.41
C ILE A 150 -3.32 0.54 2.31
N GLY A 151 -3.24 0.08 3.55
CA GLY A 151 -2.24 0.52 4.52
C GLY A 151 -2.28 2.04 4.74
N LEU A 152 -1.12 2.65 4.93
CA LEU A 152 -1.03 4.09 5.25
C LEU A 152 -1.49 5.03 4.13
N ALA A 153 -1.61 4.55 2.88
CA ALA A 153 -2.22 5.35 1.82
C ALA A 153 -3.69 5.68 2.13
N VAL A 154 -4.40 4.78 2.83
CA VAL A 154 -5.75 5.04 3.35
C VAL A 154 -5.74 6.26 4.28
N ALA A 155 -4.82 6.31 5.24
CA ALA A 155 -4.74 7.42 6.18
C ALA A 155 -4.44 8.76 5.49
N ALA A 156 -3.59 8.75 4.46
CA ALA A 156 -3.27 9.93 3.68
C ALA A 156 -4.51 10.44 2.93
N VAL A 157 -5.21 9.55 2.22
CA VAL A 157 -6.38 9.87 1.39
C VAL A 157 -7.55 10.40 2.21
N TYR A 158 -7.78 9.83 3.39
CA TYR A 158 -8.95 10.17 4.22
C TYR A 158 -8.65 11.11 5.38
N GLY A 159 -7.40 11.51 5.58
CA GLY A 159 -7.03 12.44 6.64
C GLY A 159 -7.02 11.83 8.04
N THR A 160 -6.87 10.52 8.15
CA THR A 160 -6.98 9.81 9.42
C THR A 160 -5.66 9.91 10.21
N PRO A 161 -5.69 9.66 11.54
CA PRO A 161 -4.47 9.61 12.35
C PRO A 161 -3.46 8.59 11.83
N ARG A 162 -2.19 8.73 12.22
CA ARG A 162 -1.12 7.72 12.00
C ARG A 162 -0.87 6.86 13.24
N MET A 163 -0.33 5.64 13.08
CA MET A 163 -0.12 4.69 14.19
C MET A 163 1.31 4.51 14.69
N GLY A 164 2.31 5.10 14.04
CA GLY A 164 3.71 4.90 14.45
C GLY A 164 4.17 3.45 14.24
N PRO A 165 4.92 2.83 15.18
CA PRO A 165 5.53 1.51 14.99
C PRO A 165 4.58 0.32 15.24
N ALA A 166 3.28 0.50 15.01
CA ALA A 166 2.28 -0.56 15.00
C ALA A 166 1.91 -0.90 13.56
N PHE A 167 1.81 -2.20 13.24
CA PHE A 167 1.67 -2.67 11.85
C PHE A 167 0.51 -3.66 11.66
N GLY A 168 -0.41 -3.78 12.62
CA GLY A 168 -1.50 -4.75 12.54
C GLY A 168 -2.41 -4.47 11.35
N SER A 169 -2.95 -3.25 11.31
CA SER A 169 -3.79 -2.73 10.23
C SER A 169 -3.08 -2.71 8.88
N MET A 170 -1.74 -2.57 8.83
CA MET A 170 -1.00 -2.65 7.56
C MET A 170 -1.16 -4.01 6.89
N LEU A 171 -0.99 -5.08 7.67
CA LEU A 171 -1.09 -6.44 7.17
C LEU A 171 -2.55 -6.81 6.89
N LEU A 172 -3.46 -6.47 7.81
CA LEU A 172 -4.89 -6.76 7.67
C LEU A 172 -5.52 -5.99 6.51
N SER A 173 -5.19 -4.72 6.33
CA SER A 173 -5.65 -3.90 5.21
C SER A 173 -5.17 -4.47 3.88
N GLY A 174 -3.91 -4.93 3.80
CA GLY A 174 -3.39 -5.59 2.60
C GLY A 174 -4.16 -6.86 2.25
N ARG A 175 -4.42 -7.73 3.24
CA ARG A 175 -5.21 -8.96 3.05
C ARG A 175 -6.66 -8.64 2.64
N TYR A 176 -7.33 -7.74 3.36
CA TYR A 176 -8.70 -7.36 3.07
C TYR A 176 -8.84 -6.68 1.69
N GLY A 177 -7.92 -5.78 1.34
CA GLY A 177 -7.88 -5.16 0.01
C GLY A 177 -7.71 -6.20 -1.10
N ALA A 178 -6.85 -7.20 -0.91
CA ALA A 178 -6.68 -8.29 -1.86
C ALA A 178 -7.98 -9.11 -2.05
N GLU A 179 -8.73 -9.36 -0.98
CA GLU A 179 -10.03 -10.05 -1.07
C GLU A 179 -11.07 -9.24 -1.86
N LEU A 180 -11.17 -7.93 -1.62
CA LEU A 180 -12.06 -7.04 -2.37
C LEU A 180 -11.71 -7.01 -3.87
N ILE A 181 -10.41 -6.94 -4.19
CA ILE A 181 -9.92 -6.96 -5.56
C ILE A 181 -10.21 -8.31 -6.23
N ALA A 182 -10.02 -9.41 -5.51
CA ALA A 182 -10.30 -10.75 -6.04
C ALA A 182 -11.77 -10.92 -6.40
N LYS A 183 -12.70 -10.42 -5.56
CA LYS A 183 -14.15 -10.40 -5.87
C LYS A 183 -14.43 -9.57 -7.12
N LYS A 184 -13.92 -8.33 -7.15
CA LYS A 184 -14.10 -7.42 -8.31
C LYS A 184 -13.58 -8.03 -9.61
N LEU A 185 -12.41 -8.67 -9.60
CA LEU A 185 -11.84 -9.30 -10.79
C LEU A 185 -12.63 -10.53 -11.27
N LYS A 186 -13.38 -11.19 -10.38
CA LYS A 186 -14.30 -12.29 -10.73
C LYS A 186 -15.69 -11.80 -11.17
N ASN A 187 -15.95 -10.49 -11.12
CA ASN A 187 -17.28 -9.89 -11.26
C ASN A 187 -18.28 -10.40 -10.20
N GLU A 188 -17.80 -10.70 -9.00
CA GLU A 188 -18.61 -11.04 -7.82
C GLU A 188 -18.93 -9.82 -6.97
#